data_AF-A0A1Y4VKK4-F1
#
_entry.id   AF-A0A1Y4VKK4-F1
#
_cell.length_a   1.000
_cell.length_b   1.000
_cell.length_c   1.000
_cell.angle_alpha   90.00
_cell.angle_beta   90.00
_cell.angle_gamma   90.00
#
_symmetry.space_group_name_H-M   'P 1'
#
loop_
_entity.id
_entity.type
_entity.pdbx_description
1 polymer ?
#
loop_
_entity_poly.entity_id
_entity_poly.type
_entity_poly.pdbx_seq_one_letter_code
_entity_poly.pdbx_strand_id
1 'polypeptide(L)'
;MKKKRWISAVIFSLLLAVSLPLPVLNAREISPASVKVETLAKKKSFRLSKKVYRQIKGWWTNVSSGGTDRKFSRTKMKVYDRSTGQCIGKMKICGCKKVKGGYLIKLKNSRGEKLSYKYNKKADMLESYMGWKADANSYSGSSSLFRGKWK
;
A
#
# COMPACT_ATOMS: atom_id res chain seq x y z
N MET A 1 24.53 -12.29 58.06
CA MET A 1 24.69 -13.49 58.91
C MET A 1 23.41 -14.32 58.87
N LYS A 2 23.57 -15.65 58.75
CA LYS A 2 22.61 -16.75 59.02
C LYS A 2 21.42 -16.86 58.02
N LYS A 3 21.38 -17.84 57.11
CA LYS A 3 21.15 -19.31 57.27
C LYS A 3 19.79 -19.56 57.96
N LYS A 4 18.89 -20.46 57.56
CA LYS A 4 18.92 -21.60 56.62
C LYS A 4 17.58 -22.37 56.80
N ARG A 5 17.22 -23.15 55.77
CA ARG A 5 16.51 -24.46 55.81
C ARG A 5 15.01 -24.42 56.20
N TRP A 6 14.14 -25.38 55.90
CA TRP A 6 14.19 -26.84 55.67
C TRP A 6 12.99 -27.21 54.76
N ILE A 7 13.10 -28.00 53.68
CA ILE A 7 13.27 -29.47 53.54
C ILE A 7 12.03 -30.30 53.94
N SER A 8 11.66 -31.19 53.00
CA SER A 8 10.94 -32.48 53.12
C SER A 8 9.40 -32.47 53.11
N ALA A 9 8.69 -33.45 52.55
CA ALA A 9 9.02 -34.63 51.73
C ALA A 9 7.70 -35.37 51.41
N VAL A 10 7.58 -35.93 50.19
CA VAL A 10 7.02 -37.27 49.83
C VAL A 10 5.50 -37.45 50.08
N ILE A 11 4.70 -37.98 49.16
CA ILE A 11 4.51 -39.42 48.90
C ILE A 11 3.87 -39.66 47.51
N PHE A 12 4.37 -40.75 46.89
CA PHE A 12 3.94 -41.50 45.72
C PHE A 12 2.42 -41.67 45.52
N SER A 13 1.96 -41.60 44.26
CA SER A 13 1.00 -42.58 43.77
C SER A 13 1.16 -42.87 42.28
N LEU A 14 1.21 -44.17 42.06
CA LEU A 14 1.35 -44.95 40.84
C LEU A 14 0.07 -44.86 40.00
N LEU A 15 0.18 -44.57 38.70
CA LEU A 15 -0.86 -44.92 37.72
C LEU A 15 -0.20 -45.41 36.45
N LEU A 16 -0.44 -46.69 36.17
CA LEU A 16 0.05 -47.46 35.04
C LEU A 16 -0.89 -47.29 33.83
N ALA A 17 -0.29 -47.26 32.64
CA ALA A 17 -0.86 -47.59 31.32
C ALA A 17 -1.89 -46.57 30.74
N VAL A 18 -1.95 -46.25 29.45
CA VAL A 18 -1.61 -46.93 28.20
C VAL A 18 -1.31 -45.83 27.17
N SER A 19 -0.15 -45.81 26.52
CA SER A 19 0.08 -44.91 25.37
C SER A 19 -0.10 -45.67 24.06
N LEU A 20 -1.19 -45.37 23.36
CA LEU A 20 -1.49 -45.76 21.99
C LEU A 20 -0.35 -45.32 21.04
N PRO A 21 -0.09 -46.05 19.94
CA PRO A 21 0.92 -45.66 18.95
C PRO A 21 0.50 -44.37 18.24
N LEU A 22 1.33 -43.32 18.38
CA LEU A 22 1.20 -42.08 17.60
C LEU A 22 1.59 -42.34 16.14
N PRO A 23 0.84 -41.82 15.15
CA PRO A 23 1.22 -41.93 13.75
C PRO A 23 2.48 -41.11 13.48
N VAL A 24 3.42 -41.75 12.77
CA VAL A 24 4.66 -41.16 12.27
C VAL A 24 4.35 -39.88 11.49
N LEU A 25 4.62 -38.73 12.10
CA LEU A 25 4.63 -37.46 11.40
C LEU A 25 5.89 -37.43 10.54
N ASN A 26 5.73 -37.68 9.25
CA ASN A 26 6.75 -37.41 8.25
C ASN A 26 7.21 -35.95 8.40
N ALA A 27 8.38 -35.76 9.03
CA ALA A 27 9.09 -34.51 9.00
C ALA A 27 9.54 -34.27 7.55
N ARG A 28 8.70 -33.57 6.77
CA ARG A 28 9.18 -32.90 5.57
C ARG A 28 10.20 -31.87 6.05
N GLU A 29 11.47 -32.13 5.76
CA GLU A 29 12.52 -31.13 5.86
C GLU A 29 12.16 -29.95 4.96
N ILE A 30 11.55 -28.92 5.56
CA ILE A 30 11.37 -27.63 4.91
C ILE A 30 12.74 -26.97 4.97
N SER A 31 13.53 -27.17 3.91
CA SER A 31 14.79 -26.47 3.71
C SER A 31 14.59 -24.96 3.91
N PRO A 32 15.39 -24.28 4.75
CA PRO A 32 15.29 -22.83 4.98
C PRO A 32 15.61 -21.99 3.74
N ALA A 33 16.06 -22.61 2.65
CA ALA A 33 16.28 -21.95 1.37
C ALA A 33 14.96 -21.59 0.66
N SER A 34 13.91 -22.42 0.74
CA SER A 34 12.65 -22.14 0.03
C SER A 34 11.88 -20.97 0.65
N VAL A 35 11.92 -20.83 1.97
CA VAL A 35 11.29 -19.71 2.71
C VAL A 35 11.98 -18.37 2.43
N LYS A 36 13.30 -18.38 2.18
CA LYS A 36 14.06 -17.16 1.83
C LYS A 36 13.82 -16.70 0.39
N VAL A 37 13.53 -17.60 -0.56
CA VAL A 37 13.32 -17.21 -1.96
C VAL A 37 11.97 -16.51 -2.17
N GLU A 38 10.91 -16.92 -1.46
CA GLU A 38 9.61 -16.23 -1.51
C GLU A 38 9.61 -14.85 -0.85
N THR A 39 10.40 -14.65 0.21
CA THR A 39 10.53 -13.35 0.89
C THR A 39 11.42 -12.34 0.16
N LEU A 40 12.25 -12.78 -0.80
CA LEU A 40 13.19 -11.94 -1.55
C LEU A 40 12.73 -11.51 -2.94
N ALA A 41 11.56 -11.96 -3.40
CA ALA A 41 10.86 -11.28 -4.49
C ALA A 41 10.29 -9.94 -3.98
N LYS A 42 11.17 -8.98 -3.63
CA LYS A 42 10.82 -7.58 -3.40
C LYS A 42 9.97 -7.13 -4.58
N LYS A 43 8.65 -7.16 -4.39
CA LYS A 43 7.65 -6.84 -5.42
C LYS A 43 8.04 -5.49 -6.00
N LYS A 44 8.65 -5.49 -7.19
CA LYS A 44 9.23 -4.28 -7.80
C LYS A 44 8.13 -3.24 -7.81
N SER A 45 8.32 -2.16 -7.04
CA SER A 45 7.32 -1.10 -6.98
C SER A 45 7.15 -0.52 -8.37
N PHE A 46 5.92 -0.50 -8.88
CA PHE A 46 5.64 0.04 -10.19
C PHE A 46 6.17 1.48 -10.29
N ARG A 47 6.79 1.79 -11.43
CA ARG A 47 7.36 3.12 -11.70
C ARG A 47 6.89 3.59 -13.07
N LEU A 48 6.30 4.78 -13.11
CA LEU A 48 5.92 5.42 -14.36
C LEU A 48 7.13 5.56 -15.29
N SER A 49 6.88 5.40 -16.59
CA SER A 49 7.85 5.75 -17.62
C SER A 49 8.21 7.24 -17.51
N LYS A 50 9.43 7.61 -17.95
CA LYS A 50 9.86 9.02 -17.93
C LYS A 50 8.91 9.90 -18.75
N LYS A 51 8.41 9.40 -19.88
CA LYS A 51 7.47 10.10 -20.77
C LYS A 51 6.15 10.45 -20.06
N VAL A 52 5.50 9.48 -19.44
CA VAL A 52 4.23 9.71 -18.71
C VAL A 52 4.48 10.63 -17.51
N TYR A 53 5.54 10.39 -16.75
CA TYR A 53 5.86 11.23 -15.60
C TYR A 53 6.10 12.70 -15.99
N ARG A 54 6.76 12.99 -17.10
CA ARG A 54 6.99 14.36 -17.55
C ARG A 54 5.70 15.14 -17.82
N GLN A 55 4.63 14.45 -18.22
CA GLN A 55 3.31 15.08 -18.43
C GLN A 55 2.63 15.46 -17.12
N ILE A 56 2.86 14.67 -16.06
CA ILE A 56 2.16 14.82 -14.78
C ILE A 56 3.02 15.34 -13.64
N LYS A 57 4.31 15.61 -13.86
CA LYS A 57 5.20 16.12 -12.83
C LYS A 57 4.71 17.49 -12.33
N GLY A 58 5.08 17.83 -11.11
CA GLY A 58 4.76 19.12 -10.51
C GLY A 58 3.65 19.03 -9.47
N TRP A 59 3.16 20.22 -9.11
CA TRP A 59 2.06 20.42 -8.17
C TRP A 59 0.73 20.42 -8.91
N TRP A 60 -0.27 19.92 -8.20
CA TRP A 60 -1.64 19.79 -8.65
C TRP A 60 -2.57 20.15 -7.52
N THR A 61 -3.61 20.92 -7.77
CA THR A 61 -4.55 21.35 -6.74
C THR A 61 -5.93 20.77 -6.98
N ASN A 62 -6.54 20.24 -5.92
CA ASN A 62 -7.96 19.91 -5.92
C ASN A 62 -8.75 21.15 -5.51
N VAL A 63 -9.64 21.61 -6.39
CA VAL A 63 -10.44 22.83 -6.21
C VAL A 63 -11.69 22.64 -5.34
N SER A 64 -11.91 21.47 -4.74
CA SER A 64 -12.99 21.28 -3.78
C SER A 64 -12.84 22.18 -2.55
N SER A 65 -13.94 22.40 -1.83
CA SER A 65 -13.98 23.23 -0.61
C SER A 65 -13.02 22.74 0.48
N GLY A 66 -12.81 21.43 0.59
CA GLY A 66 -11.78 20.82 1.46
C GLY A 66 -10.40 20.72 0.81
N GLY A 67 -10.10 21.58 -0.18
CA GLY A 67 -9.07 21.41 -1.20
C GLY A 67 -7.72 20.92 -0.68
N THR A 68 -7.09 20.02 -1.44
CA THR A 68 -5.77 19.46 -1.11
C THR A 68 -4.84 19.66 -2.29
N ASP A 69 -3.56 19.88 -2.00
CA ASP A 69 -2.53 19.84 -3.03
C ASP A 69 -1.97 18.42 -3.17
N ARG A 70 -1.55 18.09 -4.38
CA ARG A 70 -1.02 16.79 -4.77
C ARG A 70 0.31 17.00 -5.47
N LYS A 71 1.27 16.13 -5.17
CA LYS A 71 2.56 16.12 -5.86
C LYS A 71 2.89 14.71 -6.33
N PHE A 72 3.09 14.55 -7.63
CA PHE A 72 3.46 13.26 -8.21
C PHE A 72 4.98 13.07 -8.21
N SER A 73 5.38 11.86 -7.88
CA SER A 73 6.67 11.28 -8.27
C SER A 73 6.42 10.15 -9.26
N ARG A 74 7.49 9.46 -9.69
CA ARG A 74 7.36 8.31 -10.59
C ARG A 74 6.73 7.07 -9.94
N THR A 75 6.68 6.99 -8.61
CA THR A 75 6.23 5.79 -7.88
C THR A 75 5.07 6.05 -6.94
N LYS A 76 4.77 7.32 -6.63
CA LYS A 76 3.72 7.69 -5.67
C LYS A 76 3.20 9.09 -5.94
N MET A 77 2.03 9.39 -5.40
CA MET A 77 1.48 10.72 -5.22
C MET A 77 1.47 11.01 -3.72
N LYS A 78 1.89 12.21 -3.33
CA LYS A 78 1.70 12.73 -1.98
C LYS A 78 0.52 13.71 -1.97
N VAL A 79 -0.19 13.73 -0.85
CA VAL A 79 -1.33 14.60 -0.58
C VAL A 79 -0.93 15.56 0.52
N TYR A 80 -1.23 16.83 0.31
CA TYR A 80 -0.89 17.92 1.20
C TYR A 80 -2.17 18.66 1.56
N ASP A 81 -2.28 18.96 2.85
CA ASP A 81 -3.28 19.91 3.33
C ASP A 81 -2.91 21.31 2.81
N ARG A 82 -3.89 22.03 2.28
CA ARG A 82 -3.65 23.35 1.66
C ARG A 82 -3.34 24.43 2.69
N SER A 83 -3.93 24.34 3.88
CA SER A 83 -3.86 25.37 4.91
C SER A 83 -2.53 25.32 5.65
N THR A 84 -2.11 24.11 6.03
CA THR A 84 -0.89 23.86 6.80
C THR A 84 0.31 23.54 5.91
N GLY A 85 0.09 23.18 4.64
CA GLY A 85 1.14 22.68 3.75
C GLY A 85 1.70 21.30 4.14
N GLN A 86 1.15 20.65 5.16
CA GLN A 86 1.65 19.38 5.68
C GLN A 86 1.24 18.20 4.80
N CYS A 87 2.12 17.20 4.71
CA CYS A 87 1.85 15.98 3.95
C CYS A 87 0.92 15.04 4.74
N ILE A 88 -0.38 15.10 4.46
CA ILE A 88 -1.42 14.30 5.14
C ILE A 88 -1.61 12.89 4.56
N GLY A 89 -1.04 12.60 3.39
CA GLY A 89 -1.27 11.31 2.76
C GLY A 89 -0.31 10.92 1.66
N LYS A 90 -0.29 9.62 1.34
CA LYS A 90 0.45 9.07 0.21
C LYS A 90 -0.35 7.98 -0.47
N MET A 91 -0.33 7.98 -1.80
CA MET A 91 -0.86 6.89 -2.62
C MET A 91 0.27 6.34 -3.49
N LYS A 92 0.44 5.02 -3.50
CA LYS A 92 1.41 4.35 -4.38
C LYS A 92 0.83 4.29 -5.79
N ILE A 93 1.67 4.48 -6.80
CA ILE A 93 1.29 4.20 -8.18
C ILE A 93 1.46 2.70 -8.40
N CYS A 94 0.38 2.02 -8.76
CA CYS A 94 0.33 0.57 -8.94
C CYS A 94 0.32 0.17 -10.41
N GLY A 95 0.05 1.10 -11.32
CA GLY A 95 0.02 0.81 -12.75
C GLY A 95 -0.26 2.04 -13.59
N CYS A 96 -0.11 1.87 -14.91
CA CYS A 96 -0.45 2.87 -15.91
C CYS A 96 -0.99 2.13 -17.13
N LYS A 97 -2.21 2.45 -17.56
CA LYS A 97 -2.84 1.85 -18.75
C LYS A 97 -2.97 2.91 -19.84
N LYS A 98 -2.55 2.61 -21.06
CA LYS A 98 -2.85 3.46 -22.22
C LYS A 98 -4.35 3.39 -22.51
N VAL A 99 -5.00 4.53 -22.67
CA VAL A 99 -6.44 4.66 -22.96
C VAL A 99 -6.65 5.68 -24.08
N LYS A 100 -7.85 5.74 -24.65
CA LYS A 100 -8.18 6.78 -25.64
C LYS A 100 -7.90 8.16 -25.04
N GLY A 101 -7.09 8.97 -25.73
CA GLY A 101 -6.73 10.31 -25.30
C GLY A 101 -5.62 10.42 -24.24
N GLY A 102 -4.98 9.32 -23.80
CA GLY A 102 -3.83 9.43 -22.90
C GLY A 102 -3.51 8.19 -22.08
N TYR A 103 -3.23 8.41 -20.79
CA TYR A 103 -2.84 7.37 -19.84
C TYR A 103 -3.71 7.45 -18.58
N LEU A 104 -4.18 6.30 -18.12
CA LEU A 104 -4.85 6.12 -16.84
C LEU A 104 -3.84 5.65 -15.79
N ILE A 105 -3.49 6.54 -14.86
CA ILE A 105 -2.55 6.28 -13.78
C ILE A 105 -3.32 5.71 -12.60
N LYS A 106 -2.96 4.50 -12.17
CA LYS A 106 -3.65 3.76 -11.11
C LYS A 106 -2.93 3.93 -9.79
N LEU A 107 -3.65 4.36 -8.76
CA LEU A 107 -3.13 4.60 -7.43
C LEU A 107 -3.84 3.73 -6.38
N LYS A 108 -3.13 3.44 -5.29
CA LYS A 108 -3.66 2.73 -4.11
C LYS A 108 -3.04 3.32 -2.83
N ASN A 109 -3.84 3.61 -1.81
CA ASN A 109 -3.30 3.99 -0.51
C ASN A 109 -3.01 2.75 0.38
N SER A 110 -2.57 2.97 1.62
CA SER A 110 -2.28 1.88 2.57
C SER A 110 -3.52 1.12 3.02
N ARG A 111 -4.69 1.77 3.06
CA ARG A 111 -5.99 1.16 3.40
C ARG A 111 -6.58 0.33 2.26
N GLY A 112 -5.99 0.45 1.08
CA GLY A 112 -6.37 -0.31 -0.10
C GLY A 112 -7.37 0.37 -1.02
N GLU A 113 -7.78 1.59 -0.68
CA GLU A 113 -8.61 2.46 -1.51
C GLU A 113 -7.90 2.73 -2.84
N LYS A 114 -8.68 2.66 -3.92
CA LYS A 114 -8.20 2.77 -5.28
C LYS A 114 -8.70 4.08 -5.89
N LEU A 115 -7.80 4.76 -6.57
CA LEU A 115 -8.08 5.98 -7.31
C LEU A 115 -7.33 5.91 -8.64
N SER A 116 -7.83 6.58 -9.65
CA SER A 116 -7.08 6.75 -10.88
C SER A 116 -7.24 8.15 -11.46
N TYR A 117 -6.20 8.58 -12.17
CA TYR A 117 -6.20 9.86 -12.88
C TYR A 117 -5.93 9.65 -14.35
N LYS A 118 -6.71 10.33 -15.18
CA LYS A 118 -6.43 10.46 -16.62
C LYS A 118 -5.99 11.89 -16.90
N TYR A 119 -4.83 12.03 -17.53
CA TYR A 119 -4.33 13.35 -17.92
C TYR A 119 -5.05 13.85 -19.17
N ASN A 120 -5.75 14.97 -19.05
CA ASN A 120 -6.35 15.73 -20.13
C ASN A 120 -5.39 16.84 -20.53
N LYS A 121 -4.72 16.67 -21.69
CA LYS A 121 -3.73 17.63 -22.20
C LYS A 121 -4.37 18.97 -22.59
N LYS A 122 -5.61 18.99 -23.08
CA LYS A 122 -6.26 20.21 -23.56
C LYS A 122 -6.61 21.17 -22.41
N ALA A 123 -7.11 20.62 -21.32
CA ALA A 123 -7.50 21.38 -20.12
C ALA A 123 -6.38 21.47 -19.07
N ASP A 124 -5.21 20.89 -19.35
CA ASP A 124 -4.12 20.65 -18.40
C ASP A 124 -4.58 20.16 -17.00
N MET A 125 -5.44 19.15 -17.01
CA MET A 125 -6.15 18.65 -15.84
C MET A 125 -5.95 17.14 -15.66
N LEU A 126 -5.93 16.67 -14.41
CA LEU A 126 -6.04 15.24 -14.08
C LEU A 126 -7.49 14.91 -13.71
N GLU A 127 -8.20 14.28 -14.63
CA GLU A 127 -9.57 13.76 -14.41
C GLU A 127 -9.53 12.64 -13.38
N SER A 128 -10.29 12.78 -12.30
CA SER A 128 -10.32 11.81 -11.20
C SER A 128 -11.38 10.74 -11.42
N TYR A 129 -11.02 9.49 -11.13
CA TYR A 129 -11.95 8.35 -11.14
C TYR A 129 -11.77 7.48 -9.91
N MET A 130 -12.87 7.19 -9.23
CA MET A 130 -12.92 6.22 -8.14
C MET A 130 -12.61 4.82 -8.66
N GLY A 131 -11.69 4.10 -8.02
CA GLY A 131 -11.20 2.84 -8.56
C GLY A 131 -10.22 3.02 -9.73
N TRP A 132 -10.17 2.03 -10.62
CA TRP A 132 -9.22 1.96 -11.74
C TRP A 132 -9.90 1.85 -13.10
N LYS A 133 -11.17 2.26 -13.17
CA LYS A 133 -11.98 2.33 -14.39
C LYS A 133 -12.23 3.80 -14.71
N ALA A 134 -12.10 4.16 -15.98
CA ALA A 134 -12.34 5.53 -16.45
C ALA A 134 -13.70 5.58 -17.18
N ASP A 135 -14.77 5.39 -16.41
CA ASP A 135 -16.16 5.45 -16.86
C ASP A 135 -16.92 6.56 -16.14
N ALA A 136 -18.11 6.89 -16.63
CA ALA A 136 -18.92 8.00 -16.10
C ALA A 136 -19.32 7.77 -14.63
N ASN A 137 -19.63 6.53 -14.25
CA ASN A 137 -20.05 6.18 -12.88
C ASN A 137 -18.91 6.33 -11.86
N SER A 138 -17.67 6.19 -12.32
CA SER A 138 -16.48 6.33 -11.49
C SER A 138 -15.94 7.76 -11.49
N TYR A 139 -16.38 8.63 -12.41
CA TYR A 139 -15.83 9.97 -12.58
C TYR A 139 -16.19 10.90 -11.41
N SER A 140 -15.23 11.70 -10.97
CA SER A 140 -15.45 12.75 -9.98
C SER A 140 -14.81 14.06 -10.44
N GLY A 141 -15.64 14.94 -11.01
CA GLY A 141 -15.22 16.29 -11.41
C GLY A 141 -14.69 17.09 -10.23
N SER A 142 -15.39 17.04 -9.09
CA SER A 142 -14.99 17.72 -7.85
C SER A 142 -13.70 17.19 -7.21
N SER A 143 -13.19 16.03 -7.63
CA SER A 143 -11.90 15.49 -7.20
C SER A 143 -10.81 15.60 -8.26
N SER A 144 -11.12 16.17 -9.43
CA SER A 144 -10.15 16.37 -10.50
C SER A 144 -9.15 17.45 -10.13
N LEU A 145 -7.93 17.34 -10.65
CA LEU A 145 -6.82 18.19 -10.23
C LEU A 145 -6.39 19.13 -11.35
N PHE A 146 -6.17 20.39 -11.00
CA PHE A 146 -5.65 21.40 -11.90
C PHE A 146 -4.18 21.64 -11.64
N ARG A 147 -3.43 21.99 -12.69
CA ARG A 147 -2.00 22.26 -12.57
C ARG A 147 -1.75 23.42 -11.61
N GLY A 148 -0.77 23.25 -10.72
CA GLY A 148 -0.36 24.28 -9.78
C GLY A 148 -0.58 23.88 -8.33
N LYS A 149 -0.12 24.74 -7.44
CA LYS A 149 -0.34 24.63 -6.00
C LYS A 149 -1.32 25.73 -5.62
N TRP A 150 -2.26 25.46 -4.70
CA TRP A 150 -3.08 26.52 -4.14
C TRP A 150 -2.17 27.61 -3.53
N LYS A 151 -2.47 28.88 -3.81
CA LYS A 151 -1.76 30.05 -3.28
C LYS A 151 -2.67 30.86 -2.38
#